data_AF-A0A915HUJ3-F1
#
_entry.id   AF-A0A915HUJ3-F1
#
_cell.length_a   1.000
_cell.length_b   1.000
_cell.length_c   1.000
_cell.angle_alpha   90.00
_cell.angle_beta   90.00
_cell.angle_gamma   90.00
#
_symmetry.space_group_name_H-M   'P 1'
#
loop_
_entity.id
_entity.type
_entity.pdbx_description
1 polymer ?
#
loop_
_entity_poly.entity_id
_entity_poly.type
_entity_poly.pdbx_seq_one_letter_code
_entity_poly.pdbx_strand_id
1 'polypeptide(L)'
;FASILDYLPGSKFFLKHTLSKLHANVVPINDLIDQHLKNHHFDAENVGDVADALYKRSLEIPDEEYRCLRLSKEHLQRSVLDLFIAGFVTVTETFVWSLACMAKYPHVQEKVQKELDDNLQRGRFPTVDDR
;
A
#
# COMPACT_ATOMS: atom_id res chain seq x y z
N PHE A 1 19.54 -23.43 10.55
CA PHE A 1 18.79 -23.62 9.31
C PHE A 1 19.51 -22.86 8.20
N ALA A 2 19.99 -23.55 7.16
CA ALA A 2 20.59 -22.88 6.01
C ALA A 2 19.52 -22.01 5.34
N SER A 3 19.85 -20.76 5.03
CA SER A 3 18.92 -19.86 4.36
C SER A 3 18.75 -20.32 2.92
N ILE A 4 17.55 -20.23 2.34
CA ILE A 4 17.32 -20.47 0.90
C ILE A 4 18.33 -19.71 0.03
N LEU A 5 18.85 -18.60 0.55
CA LEU A 5 19.86 -17.74 -0.06
C LEU A 5 21.24 -18.40 -0.24
N ASP A 6 21.58 -19.43 0.55
CA ASP A 6 22.87 -20.13 0.46
C ASP A 6 22.95 -21.03 -0.79
N TYR A 7 21.82 -21.32 -1.44
CA TYR A 7 21.73 -22.19 -2.62
C TYR A 7 21.75 -21.45 -3.96
N LEU A 8 21.70 -20.11 -3.97
CA LEU A 8 21.72 -19.30 -5.19
C LEU A 8 23.14 -18.76 -5.46
N PRO A 9 23.81 -19.16 -6.56
CA PRO A 9 25.13 -18.63 -6.89
C PRO A 9 25.09 -17.10 -7.08
N GLY A 10 25.98 -16.37 -6.41
CA GLY A 10 26.00 -14.90 -6.47
C GLY A 10 24.96 -14.19 -5.61
N SER A 11 24.16 -14.93 -4.83
CA SER A 11 23.11 -14.38 -3.97
C SER A 11 23.59 -13.28 -3.05
N LYS A 12 24.80 -13.37 -2.49
CA LYS A 12 25.36 -12.35 -1.57
C LYS A 12 25.64 -11.01 -2.26
N PHE A 13 26.12 -11.03 -3.50
CA PHE A 13 26.39 -9.81 -4.28
C PHE A 13 25.10 -9.22 -4.83
N PHE A 14 24.21 -10.07 -5.35
CA PHE A 14 22.88 -9.69 -5.83
C PHE A 14 22.01 -9.16 -4.69
N LEU A 15 21.99 -9.80 -3.50
CA LEU A 15 21.28 -9.30 -2.33
C LEU A 15 21.81 -7.95 -1.90
N LYS A 16 23.13 -7.74 -1.83
CA LYS A 16 23.67 -6.45 -1.39
C LYS A 16 23.19 -5.31 -2.28
N HIS A 17 23.19 -5.52 -3.60
CA HIS A 17 22.70 -4.54 -4.57
C HIS A 17 21.18 -4.38 -4.54
N THR A 18 20.44 -5.49 -4.52
CA THR A 18 18.97 -5.50 -4.48
C THR A 18 18.45 -4.92 -3.17
N LEU A 19 19.05 -5.24 -2.03
CA LEU A 19 18.74 -4.65 -0.73
C LEU A 19 19.11 -3.18 -0.67
N SER A 20 20.24 -2.77 -1.26
CA SER A 20 20.61 -1.34 -1.36
C SER A 20 19.60 -0.55 -2.18
N LYS A 21 19.17 -1.09 -3.33
CA LYS A 21 18.11 -0.50 -4.16
C LYS A 21 16.75 -0.50 -3.50
N LEU A 22 16.38 -1.59 -2.84
CA LEU A 22 15.15 -1.69 -2.06
C LEU A 22 15.14 -0.63 -0.96
N HIS A 23 16.24 -0.53 -0.20
CA HIS A 23 16.41 0.48 0.84
C HIS A 23 16.28 1.90 0.27
N ALA A 24 16.94 2.21 -0.85
CA ALA A 24 16.85 3.51 -1.50
C ALA A 24 15.42 3.88 -1.97
N ASN A 25 14.59 2.90 -2.33
CA ASN A 25 13.21 3.12 -2.77
C ASN A 25 12.19 3.13 -1.60
N VAL A 26 12.50 2.45 -0.50
CA VAL A 26 11.63 2.37 0.69
C VAL A 26 11.82 3.59 1.60
N VAL A 27 13.04 4.14 1.68
CA VAL A 27 13.33 5.32 2.51
C VAL A 27 12.42 6.53 2.18
N PRO A 28 12.21 6.93 0.91
CA PRO A 28 11.31 8.04 0.58
C PRO A 28 9.85 7.80 0.98
N ILE A 29 9.38 6.54 0.93
CA ILE A 29 8.01 6.17 1.32
C ILE A 29 7.86 6.25 2.83
N ASN A 30 8.84 5.74 3.58
CA ASN A 30 8.86 5.87 5.03
C ASN A 30 8.89 7.34 5.46
N ASP A 31 9.72 8.17 4.82
CA ASP A 31 9.81 9.60 5.13
C ASP A 31 8.50 10.34 4.86
N LEU A 32 7.81 10.02 3.75
CA LEU A 32 6.52 10.61 3.41
C LEU A 32 5.45 10.27 4.47
N ILE A 33 5.41 9.01 4.90
CA ILE A 33 4.44 8.52 5.88
C ILE A 33 4.78 9.03 7.28
N ASP A 34 6.06 9.09 7.64
CA ASP A 34 6.50 9.71 8.89
C ASP A 34 6.16 11.20 8.94
N GLN A 35 6.28 11.92 7.81
CA GLN A 35 5.83 13.31 7.71
C GLN A 35 4.32 13.43 7.84
N HIS A 36 3.56 12.56 7.17
CA HIS A 36 2.10 12.50 7.31
C HIS A 36 1.70 12.31 8.78
N LEU A 37 2.28 11.32 9.45
CA LEU A 37 2.00 10.99 10.84
C LEU A 37 2.47 12.05 11.84
N LYS A 38 3.53 12.79 11.55
CA LYS A 38 4.03 13.90 12.39
C LYS A 38 3.16 15.16 12.29
N ASN A 39 2.68 15.45 11.09
CA ASN A 39 1.82 16.60 10.83
C ASN A 39 0.35 16.30 11.17
N HIS A 40 0.02 15.03 11.42
CA HIS A 40 -1.31 14.61 11.79
C HIS A 40 -1.65 15.05 13.22
N HIS A 41 -2.72 15.84 13.36
CA HIS A 41 -3.31 16.18 14.64
C HIS A 41 -4.53 15.30 14.84
N PHE A 42 -4.39 14.28 15.70
CA PHE A 42 -5.51 13.39 16.03
C PHE A 42 -6.66 14.16 16.68
N ASP A 43 -7.84 14.01 16.12
CA ASP A 43 -9.11 14.50 16.66
C ASP A 43 -10.03 13.30 16.91
N ALA A 44 -10.40 13.07 18.18
CA ALA A 44 -11.23 11.92 18.57
C ALA A 44 -12.67 12.00 18.03
N GLU A 45 -13.15 13.21 17.72
CA GLU A 45 -14.48 13.46 17.17
C GLU A 45 -14.51 13.33 15.64
N ASN A 46 -13.36 13.50 14.98
CA ASN A 46 -13.23 13.45 13.52
C ASN A 46 -12.14 12.47 13.08
N VAL A 47 -12.53 11.20 12.86
CA VAL A 47 -11.65 10.16 12.32
C VAL A 47 -11.46 10.39 10.81
N GLY A 48 -10.35 11.00 10.42
CA GLY A 48 -10.11 11.41 9.03
C GLY A 48 -9.46 10.33 8.16
N ASP A 49 -8.70 9.42 8.76
CA ASP A 49 -8.02 8.35 8.04
C ASP A 49 -7.87 7.05 8.86
N VAL A 50 -7.21 6.05 8.27
CA VAL A 50 -6.97 4.75 8.92
C VAL A 50 -6.02 4.88 10.12
N ALA A 51 -5.09 5.84 10.12
CA ALA A 51 -4.20 6.08 11.25
C ALA A 51 -5.01 6.58 12.46
N ASP A 52 -5.95 7.50 12.24
CA ASP A 52 -6.89 7.96 13.27
C ASP A 52 -7.78 6.85 13.79
N ALA A 53 -8.30 6.00 12.89
CA ALA A 53 -9.17 4.89 13.27
C ALA A 53 -8.42 3.90 14.18
N LEU A 54 -7.18 3.56 13.82
CA LEU A 54 -6.32 2.68 14.61
C LEU A 54 -5.92 3.33 15.94
N TYR A 55 -5.63 4.63 15.94
CA TYR A 55 -5.28 5.36 17.15
C TYR A 55 -6.48 5.46 18.12
N LYS A 56 -7.65 5.83 17.63
CA LYS A 56 -8.89 5.85 18.41
C LYS A 56 -9.19 4.47 18.99
N ARG A 57 -9.06 3.43 18.18
CA ARG A 57 -9.27 2.06 18.65
C ARG A 57 -8.28 1.66 19.74
N SER A 58 -7.03 2.12 19.65
CA SER A 58 -6.03 1.86 20.70
C SER A 58 -6.42 2.44 22.06
N LEU A 59 -7.13 3.59 22.10
CA LEU A 59 -7.59 4.23 23.34
C LEU A 59 -8.79 3.51 23.99
N GLU A 60 -9.54 2.73 23.22
CA GLU A 60 -10.74 2.00 23.68
C GLU A 60 -10.43 0.60 24.23
N ILE A 61 -9.21 0.10 24.04
CA ILE A 61 -8.81 -1.24 24.48
C ILE A 61 -8.48 -1.21 25.99
N PRO A 62 -9.04 -2.11 26.81
CA PRO A 62 -8.75 -2.18 28.24
C PRO A 62 -7.24 -2.41 28.53
N ASP A 63 -6.71 -1.79 29.58
CA ASP A 63 -5.28 -1.84 29.95
C ASP A 63 -4.70 -3.26 30.06
N GLU A 64 -5.50 -4.24 30.50
CA GLU A 64 -5.10 -5.65 30.61
C GLU A 64 -4.84 -6.28 29.23
N GLU A 65 -5.71 -6.01 28.26
CA GLU A 65 -5.59 -6.50 26.88
C GLU A 65 -4.54 -5.70 26.09
N TYR A 66 -4.45 -4.40 26.36
CA TYR A 66 -3.44 -3.50 25.79
C TYR A 66 -2.01 -3.92 26.14
N ARG A 67 -1.79 -4.36 27.40
CA ARG A 67 -0.51 -4.90 27.87
C ARG A 67 -0.15 -6.23 27.21
N CYS A 68 -1.13 -7.09 26.93
CA CYS A 68 -0.93 -8.33 26.18
C CYS A 68 -0.56 -8.06 24.71
N LEU A 69 -1.16 -7.03 24.10
CA LEU A 69 -0.93 -6.67 22.69
C LEU A 69 0.37 -5.87 22.45
N ARG A 70 1.01 -5.34 23.51
CA ARG A 70 2.20 -4.47 23.43
C ARG A 70 2.04 -3.33 22.41
N LEU A 71 0.82 -2.84 22.22
CA LEU A 71 0.52 -1.80 21.23
C LEU A 71 1.17 -0.49 21.70
N SER A 72 2.24 -0.10 21.01
CA SER A 72 2.85 1.21 21.21
C SER A 72 2.45 2.10 20.04
N LYS A 73 2.63 3.41 20.19
CA LYS A 73 2.40 4.36 19.10
C LYS A 73 3.18 3.94 17.85
N GLU A 74 4.40 3.46 18.01
CA GLU A 74 5.27 2.98 16.94
C GLU A 74 4.71 1.74 16.24
N HIS A 75 4.05 0.83 16.96
CA HIS A 75 3.39 -0.34 16.36
C HIS A 75 2.18 0.05 15.49
N LEU A 76 1.41 1.05 15.93
CA LEU A 76 0.28 1.58 15.15
C LEU A 76 0.80 2.27 13.88
N GLN A 77 1.84 3.10 14.01
CA GLN A 77 2.49 3.76 12.86
C GLN A 77 3.04 2.75 11.85
N ARG A 78 3.70 1.68 12.31
CA ARG A 78 4.15 0.60 11.43
C ARG A 78 3.01 -0.14 10.75
N SER A 79 1.89 -0.33 11.43
CA SER A 79 0.72 -0.99 10.82
C SER A 79 0.12 -0.16 9.69
N VAL A 80 0.06 1.17 9.86
CA VAL A 80 -0.36 2.10 8.79
C VAL A 80 0.61 2.07 7.62
N LEU A 81 1.92 2.07 7.92
CA LEU A 81 2.98 1.98 6.92
C LEU A 81 2.86 0.69 6.09
N ASP A 82 2.71 -0.46 6.77
CA ASP A 82 2.58 -1.76 6.13
C ASP A 82 1.35 -1.82 5.22
N LEU A 83 0.20 -1.29 5.69
CA LEU A 83 -1.02 -1.22 4.90
C LEU A 83 -0.84 -0.36 3.64
N PHE A 84 -0.23 0.82 3.78
CA PHE A 84 0.00 1.71 2.65
C PHE A 84 0.93 1.08 1.60
N ILE A 85 2.07 0.53 2.03
CA ILE A 85 3.03 -0.11 1.13
C ILE A 85 2.40 -1.31 0.42
N ALA A 86 1.70 -2.17 1.17
CA ALA A 86 1.04 -3.34 0.62
C ALA A 86 0.00 -2.95 -0.44
N GLY A 87 -0.84 -1.94 -0.17
CA GLY A 87 -1.82 -1.43 -1.13
C GLY A 87 -1.18 -0.77 -2.35
N PHE A 88 -0.16 0.06 -2.13
CA PHE A 88 0.49 0.82 -3.19
C PHE A 88 1.21 -0.09 -4.20
N VAL A 89 2.03 -1.02 -3.71
CA VAL A 89 2.83 -1.90 -4.58
C VAL A 89 1.93 -2.84 -5.38
N THR A 90 0.96 -3.48 -4.74
CA THR A 90 0.08 -4.46 -5.40
C THR A 90 -0.82 -3.82 -6.46
N VAL A 91 -1.42 -2.66 -6.16
CA VAL A 91 -2.27 -1.93 -7.10
C VAL A 91 -1.46 -1.38 -8.27
N THR A 92 -0.29 -0.78 -8.02
CA THR A 92 0.58 -0.27 -9.08
C THR A 92 1.04 -1.38 -10.02
N GLU A 93 1.49 -2.51 -9.48
CA GLU A 93 1.92 -3.66 -10.28
C GLU A 93 0.76 -4.19 -11.13
N THR A 94 -0.43 -4.30 -10.55
CA THR A 94 -1.64 -4.71 -11.27
C THR A 94 -1.96 -3.78 -12.43
N PHE A 95 -1.89 -2.46 -12.24
CA PHE A 95 -2.13 -1.48 -13.31
C PHE A 95 -1.08 -1.59 -14.42
N VAL A 96 0.20 -1.71 -14.06
CA VAL A 96 1.29 -1.85 -15.04
C VAL A 96 1.06 -3.08 -15.92
N TRP A 97 0.76 -4.24 -15.33
CA TRP A 97 0.48 -5.45 -16.10
C TRP A 97 -0.80 -5.34 -16.91
N SER A 98 -1.86 -4.73 -16.36
CA SER A 98 -3.12 -4.52 -17.08
C SER A 98 -2.89 -3.70 -18.35
N LEU A 99 -2.14 -2.59 -18.24
CA LEU A 99 -1.77 -1.74 -19.37
C LEU A 99 -0.84 -2.47 -20.36
N ALA A 100 0.15 -3.21 -19.87
CA ALA A 100 1.05 -4.00 -20.71
C ALA A 100 0.29 -5.08 -21.50
N CYS A 101 -0.68 -5.74 -20.88
CA CYS A 101 -1.58 -6.69 -21.53
C CYS A 101 -2.42 -6.00 -22.60
N MET A 102 -3.03 -4.85 -22.32
CA MET A 102 -3.81 -4.09 -23.31
C MET A 102 -2.94 -3.63 -24.50
N ALA A 103 -1.73 -3.13 -24.24
CA ALA A 103 -0.79 -2.72 -25.28
C ALA A 103 -0.33 -3.90 -26.16
N LYS A 104 -0.14 -5.08 -25.55
CA LYS A 104 0.23 -6.31 -26.27
C LYS A 104 -0.92 -6.91 -27.06
N TYR A 105 -2.16 -6.73 -26.60
CA TYR A 105 -3.37 -7.31 -27.19
C TYR A 105 -4.40 -6.22 -27.53
N PRO A 106 -4.25 -5.52 -28.66
CA PRO A 106 -5.13 -4.38 -29.01
C PRO A 106 -6.63 -4.71 -29.03
N HIS A 107 -6.99 -5.95 -29.38
CA HIS A 107 -8.37 -6.42 -29.36
C HIS A 107 -8.97 -6.49 -27.93
N VAL A 108 -8.15 -6.62 -26.89
CA VAL A 108 -8.59 -6.52 -25.48
C VAL A 108 -8.83 -5.06 -25.13
N GLN A 109 -7.89 -4.18 -25.51
CA GLN A 109 -8.03 -2.74 -25.30
C GLN A 109 -9.29 -2.17 -25.97
N GLU A 110 -9.58 -2.58 -27.21
CA GLU A 110 -10.78 -2.16 -27.94
C GLU A 110 -12.07 -2.59 -27.22
N LYS A 111 -12.10 -3.81 -26.65
CA LYS A 111 -13.24 -4.28 -25.86
C LYS A 111 -13.46 -3.46 -24.60
N VAL A 112 -12.38 -3.16 -23.86
CA VAL A 112 -12.45 -2.32 -22.64
C VAL A 112 -12.95 -0.92 -23.00
N GLN A 113 -12.42 -0.30 -24.06
CA GLN A 113 -12.86 1.01 -24.52
C GLN A 113 -14.33 1.01 -24.93
N LYS A 114 -14.76 -0.02 -25.68
CA LYS A 114 -16.16 -0.17 -26.08
C LYS A 114 -17.10 -0.34 -24.87
N GLU A 115 -16.71 -1.14 -23.88
CA GLU A 115 -17.49 -1.32 -22.66
C GLU A 115 -17.68 0.02 -21.90
N LEU A 116 -16.62 0.83 -21.84
CA LEU A 116 -16.69 2.17 -21.27
C LEU A 116 -17.61 3.08 -22.10
N ASP A 117 -17.49 3.09 -23.42
CA ASP A 117 -18.32 3.92 -24.30
C ASP A 117 -19.80 3.52 -24.29
N ASP A 118 -20.10 2.23 -24.14
CA ASP A 118 -21.47 1.69 -24.16
C ASP A 118 -22.20 1.91 -22.82
N ASN A 119 -21.48 1.89 -21.69
CA ASN A 119 -22.09 1.95 -20.34
C ASN A 119 -21.89 3.29 -19.62
N LEU A 120 -20.85 4.07 -19.95
CA LEU A 120 -20.63 5.36 -19.31
C LEU A 120 -21.29 6.49 -20.08
N GLN A 121 -21.98 7.36 -19.33
CA GLN A 121 -22.52 8.59 -19.91
C GLN A 121 -21.38 9.52 -20.34
N ARG A 122 -21.45 10.02 -21.58
CA ARG A 122 -20.48 10.99 -22.09
C ARG A 122 -20.49 12.28 -21.25
N GLY A 123 -19.30 12.80 -20.96
CA GLY A 123 -19.13 14.07 -20.25
C GLY A 123 -19.00 13.94 -18.72
N ARG A 124 -18.96 12.72 -18.18
CA ARG A 124 -18.60 12.48 -16.77
C ARG A 124 -17.48 11.45 -16.65
N PHE A 125 -16.79 11.48 -15.51
CA PHE A 125 -15.82 10.46 -15.15
C PHE A 125 -16.50 9.20 -14.59
N PRO A 126 -15.86 8.03 -14.70
CA PRO A 126 -16.34 6.80 -14.06
C PRO A 126 -16.43 6.96 -12.54
N THR A 127 -17.45 6.36 -11.93
CA THR A 127 -17.62 6.26 -10.48
C THR A 127 -17.71 4.80 -10.05
N VAL A 128 -17.65 4.54 -8.75
CA VAL A 128 -17.81 3.19 -8.19
C VAL A 128 -19.21 2.59 -8.43
N ASP A 129 -20.20 3.44 -8.68
CA ASP A 129 -21.58 3.03 -8.97
C ASP A 129 -21.78 2.54 -10.42
N ASP A 130 -20.77 2.70 -11.28
CA ASP A 130 -20.78 2.21 -12.67
C ASP A 130 -20.41 0.73 -12.80
N ARG A 131 -20.42 -0.01 -11.68
CA ARG A 131 -20.13 -1.44 -11.60
C ARG A 131 -21.25 -2.32 -12.11
#